data_AF-A0A1C3VB25-F1
#
_entry.id   AF-A0A1C3VB25-F1
#
_cell.length_a   1.000
_cell.length_b   1.000
_cell.length_c   1.000
_cell.angle_alpha   90.00
_cell.angle_beta   90.00
_cell.angle_gamma   90.00
#
_symmetry.space_group_name_H-M   'P 1'
#
loop_
_entity.id
_entity.type
_entity.pdbx_description
1 polymer ?
#
loop_
_entity_poly.entity_id
_entity_poly.type
_entity_poly.pdbx_seq_one_letter_code
_entity_poly.pdbx_strand_id
1 'polypeptide(L)'
;MTGKLAFVATAGSISAIVLLALGIGLSGRDWADARHLWGARQSSCGSATSTSQQVTLPFTATDNLTIDLPASVRYQPGDKAEAVVSGDPALIDHVRMEGGKLSLDCDPGWLDSRLDVSLSGPAISNWKLLGSGDLTLSQINQPQLRLSIRGSGSVAATGAADTVGLNISGSGAARLKDLAAKSVQIDIRGSGDAQLSAQADADISISGSGNVELFGRPILRRSEIRGSGRIVQVP
;
A
#
# COMPACT_ATOMS: atom_id res chain seq x y z
N MET A 1 35.28 -20.50 20.17
CA MET A 1 34.84 -20.86 18.80
C MET A 1 34.31 -19.67 17.97
N THR A 2 34.30 -18.45 18.50
CA THR A 2 33.70 -17.24 17.87
C THR A 2 34.64 -16.47 16.92
N GLY A 3 35.96 -16.62 17.03
CA GLY A 3 36.92 -15.88 16.18
C GLY A 3 37.03 -16.37 14.72
N LYS A 4 36.77 -17.66 14.46
CA LYS A 4 36.90 -18.23 13.11
C LYS A 4 35.74 -17.84 12.19
N LEU A 5 34.53 -17.64 12.72
CA LEU A 5 33.35 -17.20 11.96
C LEU A 5 33.42 -15.70 11.62
N ALA A 6 33.93 -14.86 12.53
CA ALA A 6 34.13 -13.44 12.27
C ALA A 6 35.14 -13.19 11.14
N PHE A 7 36.21 -13.98 11.07
CA PHE A 7 37.23 -13.85 10.02
C PHE A 7 36.70 -14.24 8.63
N VAL A 8 35.85 -15.28 8.55
CA VAL A 8 35.21 -15.68 7.28
C VAL A 8 34.21 -14.63 6.81
N ALA A 9 33.44 -14.03 7.72
CA ALA A 9 32.50 -12.95 7.40
C ALA A 9 33.22 -11.68 6.92
N THR A 10 34.33 -11.30 7.55
CA THR A 10 35.12 -10.12 7.13
C THR A 10 35.85 -10.37 5.81
N ALA A 11 36.38 -11.58 5.59
CA ALA A 11 37.05 -11.93 4.34
C ALA A 11 36.06 -11.96 3.15
N GLY A 12 34.84 -12.49 3.36
CA GLY A 12 33.78 -12.47 2.35
C GLY A 12 33.32 -11.04 2.01
N SER A 13 33.19 -10.19 3.02
CA SER A 13 32.77 -8.79 2.83
C SER A 13 33.81 -7.98 2.05
N ILE A 14 35.10 -8.17 2.35
CA ILE A 14 36.19 -7.50 1.64
C ILE A 14 36.26 -7.97 0.18
N SER A 15 36.07 -9.28 -0.07
CA SER A 15 36.05 -9.81 -1.43
C SER A 15 34.89 -9.25 -2.26
N ALA A 16 33.70 -9.11 -1.66
CA ALA A 16 32.55 -8.48 -2.32
C ALA A 16 32.79 -6.99 -2.64
N ILE A 17 33.38 -6.23 -1.71
CA ILE A 17 33.71 -4.81 -1.93
C ILE A 17 34.76 -4.65 -3.03
N VAL A 18 35.77 -5.51 -3.05
CA VAL A 18 36.83 -5.48 -4.09
C VAL A 18 36.26 -5.82 -5.47
N LEU A 19 35.39 -6.83 -5.57
CA LEU A 19 34.71 -7.18 -6.83
C LEU A 19 33.74 -6.07 -7.30
N LEU A 20 33.03 -5.43 -6.38
CA LEU A 20 32.19 -4.26 -6.68
C LEU A 20 33.02 -3.07 -7.16
N ALA A 21 34.13 -2.77 -6.49
CA ALA A 21 35.03 -1.68 -6.88
C ALA A 21 35.72 -1.94 -8.23
N LEU A 22 36.13 -3.19 -8.51
CA LEU A 22 36.66 -3.60 -9.81
C LEU A 22 35.60 -3.55 -10.91
N GLY A 23 34.36 -3.95 -10.61
CA GLY A 23 33.22 -3.81 -11.53
C GLY A 23 32.95 -2.35 -11.88
N ILE A 24 32.94 -1.47 -10.88
CA ILE A 24 32.76 -0.02 -11.07
C ILE A 24 33.94 0.60 -11.85
N GLY A 25 35.18 0.16 -11.59
CA GLY A 25 36.38 0.65 -12.25
C GLY A 25 36.48 0.25 -13.73
N LEU A 26 35.99 -0.95 -14.09
CA LEU A 26 35.98 -1.45 -15.47
C LEU A 26 34.76 -0.95 -16.28
N SER A 27 33.69 -0.51 -15.63
CA SER A 27 32.42 -0.14 -16.27
C SER A 27 32.36 1.28 -16.85
N GLY A 28 33.42 2.10 -16.71
CA GLY A 28 33.45 3.45 -17.26
C GLY A 28 32.38 4.40 -16.68
N ARG A 29 32.24 5.58 -17.27
CA ARG A 29 31.42 6.69 -16.76
C ARG A 29 29.94 6.62 -17.17
N ASP A 30 29.53 5.54 -17.83
CA ASP A 30 28.18 5.34 -18.38
C ASP A 30 27.29 4.50 -17.46
N TRP A 31 27.07 5.00 -16.24
CA TRP A 31 26.11 4.44 -15.27
C TRP A 31 24.66 4.47 -15.78
N ALA A 32 24.40 5.12 -16.91
CA ALA A 32 23.10 5.13 -17.56
C ALA A 32 22.75 3.77 -18.22
N ASP A 33 23.74 3.05 -18.75
CA ASP A 33 23.52 1.78 -19.46
C ASP A 33 23.50 0.54 -18.54
N ALA A 34 24.05 0.65 -17.33
CA ALA A 34 23.98 -0.40 -16.31
C ALA A 34 22.54 -0.69 -15.83
N ARG A 35 21.57 0.19 -16.13
CA ARG A 35 20.14 0.01 -15.81
C ARG A 35 19.52 -1.18 -16.57
N HIS A 36 20.04 -1.51 -17.75
CA HIS A 36 19.57 -2.65 -18.53
C HIS A 36 20.06 -4.01 -17.98
N LEU A 37 21.18 -4.04 -17.24
CA LEU A 37 21.70 -5.26 -16.62
C LEU A 37 20.86 -5.73 -15.41
N TRP A 38 20.01 -4.86 -14.86
CA TRP A 38 19.16 -5.11 -13.69
C TRP A 38 17.67 -5.22 -14.07
N GLY A 39 17.34 -5.39 -15.36
CA GLY A 39 15.97 -5.57 -15.81
C GLY A 39 15.04 -4.39 -15.49
N ALA A 40 15.58 -3.17 -15.34
CA ALA A 40 14.76 -1.98 -15.12
C ALA A 40 13.90 -1.74 -16.37
N ARG A 41 12.62 -2.13 -16.28
CA ARG A 41 11.62 -1.85 -17.31
C ARG A 41 11.46 -0.33 -17.41
N GLN A 42 11.76 0.22 -18.59
CA GLN A 42 11.44 1.61 -18.93
C GLN A 42 9.92 1.78 -18.90
N SER A 43 9.44 2.91 -18.37
CA SER A 43 8.01 3.22 -18.34
C SER A 43 7.46 3.34 -19.76
N SER A 44 6.27 2.77 -19.99
CA SER A 44 5.54 2.99 -21.24
C SER A 44 4.61 4.22 -21.18
N CYS A 45 4.55 4.89 -20.03
CA CYS A 45 3.75 6.10 -19.79
C CYS A 45 4.36 7.41 -20.33
N GLY A 46 5.39 7.33 -21.18
CA GLY A 46 6.12 8.50 -21.67
C GLY A 46 7.18 9.02 -20.69
N SER A 47 7.75 10.18 -21.04
CA SER A 47 8.83 10.82 -20.29
C SER A 47 8.27 11.72 -19.20
N ALA A 48 8.66 11.46 -17.95
CA ALA A 48 8.23 12.28 -16.82
C ALA A 48 8.71 13.74 -16.97
N THR A 49 7.81 14.68 -16.71
CA THR A 49 8.04 16.12 -16.77
C THR A 49 7.88 16.74 -15.38
N SER A 50 8.66 17.79 -15.06
CA SER A 50 8.55 18.51 -13.77
C SER A 50 7.32 19.43 -13.65
N THR A 51 6.39 19.36 -14.61
CA THR A 51 5.17 20.16 -14.63
C THR A 51 4.06 19.37 -13.95
N SER A 52 3.21 20.05 -13.18
CA SER A 52 2.03 19.43 -12.58
C SER A 52 0.76 19.98 -13.24
N GLN A 53 -0.14 19.08 -13.60
CA GLN A 53 -1.48 19.38 -14.08
C GLN A 53 -2.51 18.77 -13.14
N GLN A 54 -3.71 19.33 -13.14
CA GLN A 54 -4.86 18.85 -12.37
C GLN A 54 -6.04 18.62 -13.30
N VAL A 55 -6.68 17.45 -13.19
CA VAL A 55 -7.87 17.08 -13.96
C VAL A 55 -8.96 16.63 -13.00
N THR A 56 -10.19 17.11 -13.22
CA THR A 56 -11.37 16.67 -12.46
C THR A 56 -12.14 15.66 -13.29
N LEU A 57 -12.31 14.47 -12.76
CA LEU A 57 -13.07 13.37 -13.33
C LEU A 57 -14.32 13.17 -12.48
N PRO A 58 -15.53 13.37 -13.02
CA PRO A 58 -16.73 12.91 -12.33
C PRO A 58 -16.70 11.38 -12.27
N PHE A 59 -17.18 10.81 -11.17
CA PHE A 59 -17.36 9.36 -11.07
C PHE A 59 -18.74 9.02 -10.53
N THR A 60 -19.25 7.86 -10.94
CA THR A 60 -20.50 7.34 -10.40
C THR A 60 -20.23 6.73 -9.03
N ALA A 61 -20.91 7.22 -8.00
CA ALA A 61 -20.81 6.65 -6.67
C ALA A 61 -21.22 5.18 -6.70
N THR A 62 -20.30 4.31 -6.29
CA THR A 62 -20.49 2.87 -6.18
C THR A 62 -20.07 2.41 -4.80
N ASP A 63 -20.62 1.30 -4.34
CA ASP A 63 -20.21 0.68 -3.07
C ASP A 63 -18.79 0.13 -3.09
N ASN A 64 -18.21 0.00 -4.28
CA ASN A 64 -16.91 -0.62 -4.52
C ASN A 64 -16.01 0.35 -5.28
N LEU A 65 -14.83 0.60 -4.76
CA LEU A 65 -13.81 1.41 -5.41
C LEU A 65 -12.46 0.68 -5.39
N THR A 66 -11.86 0.53 -6.56
CA THR A 66 -10.56 -0.13 -6.76
C THR A 66 -9.54 0.89 -7.22
N ILE A 67 -8.45 1.01 -6.48
CA ILE A 67 -7.27 1.82 -6.81
C ILE A 67 -6.21 0.86 -7.35
N ASP A 68 -5.90 0.98 -8.64
CA ASP A 68 -4.95 0.13 -9.38
C ASP A 68 -3.95 1.02 -10.14
N LEU A 69 -3.28 1.89 -9.39
CA LEU A 69 -2.20 2.74 -9.86
C LEU A 69 -1.27 3.11 -8.68
N PRO A 70 0.02 3.37 -8.94
CA PRO A 70 0.95 3.87 -7.93
C PRO A 70 0.66 5.37 -7.69
N ALA A 71 -0.31 5.65 -6.81
CA ALA A 71 -0.70 7.01 -6.45
C ALA A 71 -0.94 7.14 -4.95
N SER A 72 -0.84 8.37 -4.46
CA SER A 72 -1.35 8.78 -3.16
C SER A 72 -2.82 9.19 -3.31
N VAL A 73 -3.73 8.35 -2.82
CA VAL A 73 -5.17 8.57 -2.88
C VAL A 73 -5.68 9.04 -1.52
N ARG A 74 -6.40 10.15 -1.49
CA ARG A 74 -7.10 10.68 -0.32
C ARG A 74 -8.59 10.68 -0.61
N TYR A 75 -9.39 10.17 0.31
CA TYR A 75 -10.85 10.19 0.21
C TYR A 75 -11.47 10.79 1.47
N GLN A 76 -12.50 11.61 1.27
CA GLN A 76 -13.34 12.14 2.32
C GLN A 76 -14.81 12.08 1.88
N PRO A 77 -15.74 11.64 2.75
CA PRO A 77 -17.17 11.67 2.45
C PRO A 77 -17.63 13.10 2.14
N GLY A 78 -18.51 13.25 1.14
CA GLY A 78 -19.06 14.54 0.73
C GLY A 78 -20.24 14.40 -0.22
N ASP A 79 -20.91 15.52 -0.51
CA ASP A 79 -22.16 15.51 -1.28
C ASP A 79 -21.95 15.33 -2.79
N LYS A 80 -20.72 15.54 -3.28
CA LYS A 80 -20.38 15.49 -4.70
C LYS A 80 -19.39 14.38 -4.98
N ALA A 81 -19.72 13.52 -5.93
CA ALA A 81 -18.84 12.45 -6.40
C ALA A 81 -17.84 12.99 -7.43
N GLU A 82 -16.68 13.42 -6.96
CA GLU A 82 -15.63 14.03 -7.79
C GLU A 82 -14.27 13.42 -7.46
N ALA A 83 -13.51 13.11 -8.52
CA ALA A 83 -12.14 12.65 -8.44
C ALA A 83 -11.21 13.69 -9.06
N VAL A 84 -10.33 14.25 -8.25
CA VAL A 84 -9.37 15.26 -8.67
C VAL A 84 -8.00 14.60 -8.72
N VAL A 85 -7.45 14.47 -9.91
CA VAL A 85 -6.14 13.86 -10.16
C VAL A 85 -5.13 14.97 -10.43
N SER A 86 -4.01 14.95 -9.74
CA SER A 86 -2.92 15.92 -9.87
C SER A 86 -1.58 15.20 -10.00
N GLY A 87 -0.67 15.73 -10.81
CA GLY A 87 0.63 15.12 -11.05
C GLY A 87 1.16 15.40 -12.44
N ASP A 88 2.05 14.55 -12.92
CA ASP A 88 2.68 14.65 -14.23
C ASP A 88 1.64 14.50 -15.37
N PRO A 89 1.53 15.46 -16.31
CA PRO A 89 0.66 15.36 -17.47
C PRO A 89 0.82 14.05 -18.24
N ALA A 90 2.07 13.56 -18.41
CA ALA A 90 2.34 12.33 -19.13
C ALA A 90 1.67 11.12 -18.45
N LEU A 91 1.57 11.12 -17.13
CA LEU A 91 0.88 10.08 -16.38
C LEU A 91 -0.64 10.31 -16.34
N ILE A 92 -1.09 11.55 -16.19
CA ILE A 92 -2.52 11.90 -16.11
C ILE A 92 -3.26 11.50 -17.38
N ASP A 93 -2.65 11.67 -18.55
CA ASP A 93 -3.25 11.29 -19.83
C ASP A 93 -3.55 9.78 -19.92
N HIS A 94 -2.89 8.98 -19.09
CA HIS A 94 -3.05 7.54 -18.96
C HIS A 94 -3.98 7.11 -17.81
N VAL A 95 -4.49 8.05 -17.00
CA VAL A 95 -5.44 7.74 -15.92
C VAL A 95 -6.83 7.47 -16.50
N ARG A 96 -7.43 6.35 -16.10
CA ARG A 96 -8.79 5.91 -16.47
C ARG A 96 -9.61 5.62 -15.23
N MET A 97 -10.86 6.10 -15.21
CA MET A 97 -11.85 5.83 -14.18
C MET A 97 -13.03 5.11 -14.81
N GLU A 98 -13.11 3.79 -14.64
CA GLU A 98 -14.14 2.95 -15.27
C GLU A 98 -14.76 1.98 -14.25
N GLY A 99 -16.08 1.98 -14.11
CA GLY A 99 -16.80 0.99 -13.30
C GLY A 99 -16.36 0.90 -11.83
N GLY A 100 -15.96 2.02 -11.22
CA GLY A 100 -15.42 2.02 -9.85
C GLY A 100 -13.98 1.50 -9.76
N LYS A 101 -13.21 1.53 -10.85
CA LYS A 101 -11.78 1.24 -10.88
C LYS A 101 -11.02 2.45 -11.42
N LEU A 102 -10.08 2.95 -10.64
CA LEU A 102 -9.10 3.95 -11.05
C LEU A 102 -7.80 3.22 -11.42
N SER A 103 -7.34 3.35 -12.66
CA SER A 103 -6.16 2.64 -13.17
C SER A 103 -5.35 3.45 -14.16
N LEU A 104 -4.13 3.00 -14.45
CA LEU A 104 -3.32 3.48 -15.57
C LEU A 104 -3.46 2.52 -16.76
N ASP A 105 -3.56 3.06 -17.98
CA ASP A 105 -3.52 2.29 -19.23
C ASP A 105 -2.07 2.14 -19.78
N CYS A 106 -1.07 2.41 -18.95
CA CYS A 106 0.36 2.26 -19.23
C CYS A 106 1.09 1.54 -18.07
N ASP A 107 2.30 1.05 -18.32
CA ASP A 107 3.19 0.48 -17.30
C ASP A 107 4.12 1.59 -16.79
N PRO A 108 3.94 2.08 -15.54
CA PRO A 108 4.78 3.13 -14.97
C PRO A 108 6.23 2.65 -14.70
N GLY A 109 6.50 1.35 -14.80
CA GLY A 109 7.78 0.77 -14.43
C GLY A 109 8.08 0.96 -12.95
N TRP A 110 9.36 1.07 -12.61
CA TRP A 110 9.83 1.32 -11.23
C TRP A 110 9.87 2.81 -10.87
N LEU A 111 9.35 3.69 -11.74
CA LEU A 111 9.48 5.13 -11.53
C LEU A 111 8.69 5.58 -10.28
N ASP A 112 9.26 6.58 -9.62
CA ASP A 112 8.72 7.26 -8.45
C ASP A 112 7.59 8.21 -8.91
N SER A 113 6.46 7.62 -9.29
CA SER A 113 5.31 8.35 -9.83
C SER A 113 4.59 9.11 -8.71
N ARG A 114 4.62 10.45 -8.78
CA ARG A 114 3.91 11.36 -7.88
C ARG A 114 2.52 11.70 -8.44
N LEU A 115 1.64 10.71 -8.49
CA LEU A 115 0.22 10.96 -8.73
C LEU A 115 -0.48 11.16 -7.39
N ASP A 116 -1.14 12.30 -7.26
CA ASP A 116 -2.03 12.64 -6.14
C ASP A 116 -3.48 12.57 -6.62
N VAL A 117 -4.30 11.82 -5.91
CA VAL A 117 -5.74 11.70 -6.21
C VAL A 117 -6.53 12.12 -4.98
N SER A 118 -7.38 13.13 -5.11
CA SER A 118 -8.34 13.54 -4.10
C SER A 118 -9.74 13.13 -4.54
N LEU A 119 -10.37 12.26 -3.78
CA LEU A 119 -11.71 11.75 -4.01
C LEU A 119 -12.67 12.34 -2.98
N SER A 120 -13.85 12.74 -3.43
CA SER A 120 -14.97 13.08 -2.55
C SER A 120 -16.25 12.45 -3.08
N GLY A 121 -17.20 12.14 -2.20
CA GLY A 121 -18.50 11.60 -2.61
C GLY A 121 -19.21 10.81 -1.52
N PRO A 122 -20.33 10.15 -1.89
CA PRO A 122 -21.10 9.32 -0.97
C PRO A 122 -20.25 8.21 -0.33
N ALA A 123 -20.71 7.68 0.80
CA ALA A 123 -20.00 6.64 1.55
C ALA A 123 -19.71 5.39 0.69
N ILE A 124 -18.45 4.95 0.69
CA ILE A 124 -18.00 3.76 -0.05
C ILE A 124 -17.64 2.68 0.96
N SER A 125 -18.31 1.53 0.85
CA SER A 125 -18.16 0.44 1.82
C SER A 125 -17.00 -0.49 1.50
N ASN A 126 -16.57 -0.64 0.24
CA ASN A 126 -15.54 -1.59 -0.16
C ASN A 126 -14.42 -0.93 -0.97
N TRP A 127 -13.22 -0.97 -0.41
CA TRP A 127 -12.01 -0.42 -1.02
C TRP A 127 -11.02 -1.53 -1.34
N LYS A 128 -10.48 -1.50 -2.56
CA LYS A 128 -9.43 -2.39 -3.02
C LYS A 128 -8.22 -1.56 -3.44
N LEU A 129 -7.08 -1.81 -2.81
CA LEU A 129 -5.80 -1.21 -3.19
C LEU A 129 -4.93 -2.29 -3.83
N LEU A 130 -4.56 -2.08 -5.09
CA LEU A 130 -3.72 -2.98 -5.86
C LEU A 130 -2.35 -2.30 -6.10
N GLY A 131 -1.28 -3.07 -5.99
CA GLY A 131 0.08 -2.59 -6.22
C GLY A 131 0.71 -1.91 -4.99
N SER A 132 1.30 -0.74 -5.20
CA SER A 132 2.14 -0.03 -4.22
C SER A 132 1.65 1.38 -3.85
N GLY A 133 0.42 1.74 -4.23
CA GLY A 133 -0.15 3.05 -3.88
C GLY A 133 -0.46 3.20 -2.38
N ASP A 134 -0.82 4.42 -2.00
CA ASP A 134 -1.28 4.75 -0.65
C ASP A 134 -2.75 5.20 -0.70
N LEU A 135 -3.54 4.77 0.27
CA LEU A 135 -4.94 5.17 0.42
C LEU A 135 -5.19 5.75 1.81
N THR A 136 -5.67 6.99 1.87
CA THR A 136 -6.05 7.65 3.12
C THR A 136 -7.55 7.95 3.11
N LEU A 137 -8.28 7.31 4.02
CA LEU A 137 -9.71 7.52 4.23
C LEU A 137 -9.94 8.41 5.45
N SER A 138 -10.51 9.60 5.25
CA SER A 138 -10.68 10.59 6.31
C SER A 138 -12.13 10.73 6.72
N GLN A 139 -12.37 10.76 8.04
CA GLN A 139 -13.70 11.01 8.63
C GLN A 139 -14.79 10.05 8.13
N ILE A 140 -14.47 8.77 8.03
CA ILE A 140 -15.44 7.75 7.66
C ILE A 140 -16.49 7.60 8.77
N ASN A 141 -17.75 7.46 8.39
CA ASN A 141 -18.84 7.15 9.31
C ASN A 141 -19.87 6.26 8.61
N GLN A 142 -19.75 4.94 8.77
CA GLN A 142 -20.60 3.99 8.04
C GLN A 142 -20.75 2.64 8.78
N PRO A 143 -21.82 1.87 8.51
CA PRO A 143 -22.00 0.57 9.18
C PRO A 143 -20.90 -0.44 8.85
N GLN A 144 -20.39 -0.44 7.62
CA GLN A 144 -19.40 -1.42 7.17
C GLN A 144 -18.29 -0.76 6.36
N LEU A 145 -17.05 -1.10 6.68
CA LEU A 145 -15.88 -0.76 5.87
C LEU A 145 -15.09 -2.02 5.58
N ARG A 146 -14.91 -2.35 4.30
CA ARG A 146 -14.07 -3.45 3.82
C ARG A 146 -12.87 -2.88 3.08
N LEU A 147 -11.69 -3.30 3.48
CA LEU A 147 -10.41 -2.90 2.92
C LEU A 147 -9.69 -4.16 2.42
N SER A 148 -9.23 -4.15 1.18
CA SER A 148 -8.45 -5.23 0.58
C SER A 148 -7.17 -4.67 -0.02
N ILE A 149 -6.03 -5.01 0.56
CA ILE A 149 -4.71 -4.62 0.07
C ILE A 149 -4.10 -5.83 -0.64
N ARG A 150 -3.78 -5.69 -1.93
CA ARG A 150 -3.04 -6.69 -2.71
C ARG A 150 -1.76 -6.07 -3.25
N GLY A 151 -0.63 -6.51 -2.72
CA GLY A 151 0.69 -5.93 -3.02
C GLY A 151 1.36 -5.39 -1.77
N SER A 152 1.97 -4.20 -1.90
CA SER A 152 2.81 -3.57 -0.86
C SER A 152 2.34 -2.17 -0.48
N GLY A 153 1.18 -1.73 -0.98
CA GLY A 153 0.60 -0.43 -0.65
C GLY A 153 0.19 -0.28 0.81
N SER A 154 -0.10 0.95 1.23
CA SER A 154 -0.59 1.23 2.58
C SER A 154 -1.97 1.86 2.60
N VAL A 155 -2.76 1.54 3.63
CA VAL A 155 -4.07 2.13 3.88
C VAL A 155 -4.06 2.78 5.25
N ALA A 156 -4.52 4.03 5.34
CA ALA A 156 -4.82 4.70 6.60
C ALA A 156 -6.30 5.09 6.64
N ALA A 157 -6.94 4.96 7.79
CA ALA A 157 -8.34 5.37 7.95
C ALA A 157 -8.59 6.03 9.31
N THR A 158 -9.47 7.03 9.32
CA THR A 158 -9.95 7.73 10.53
C THR A 158 -11.48 7.81 10.54
N GLY A 159 -12.07 7.94 11.73
CA GLY A 159 -13.52 8.09 11.92
C GLY A 159 -14.13 6.95 12.72
N ALA A 160 -15.29 6.44 12.30
CA ALA A 160 -16.01 5.34 12.94
C ALA A 160 -16.65 4.37 11.92
N ALA A 161 -16.67 3.09 12.27
CA ALA A 161 -17.47 2.08 11.56
C ALA A 161 -17.97 0.99 12.50
N ASP A 162 -19.14 0.39 12.24
CA ASP A 162 -19.60 -0.71 13.10
C ASP A 162 -18.77 -1.97 12.86
N THR A 163 -18.55 -2.36 11.60
CA THR A 163 -17.73 -3.51 11.22
C THR A 163 -16.64 -3.13 10.25
N VAL A 164 -15.41 -3.49 10.57
CA VAL A 164 -14.24 -3.32 9.69
C VAL A 164 -13.71 -4.68 9.27
N GLY A 165 -13.71 -4.93 7.96
CA GLY A 165 -13.04 -6.09 7.35
C GLY A 165 -11.73 -5.65 6.70
N LEU A 166 -10.63 -6.30 7.03
CA LEU A 166 -9.32 -6.05 6.44
C LEU A 166 -8.75 -7.35 5.85
N ASN A 167 -8.48 -7.36 4.55
CA ASN A 167 -7.72 -8.41 3.90
C ASN A 167 -6.40 -7.85 3.38
N ILE A 168 -5.28 -8.47 3.75
CA ILE A 168 -3.97 -8.15 3.19
C ILE A 168 -3.41 -9.40 2.52
N SER A 169 -3.13 -9.31 1.22
CA SER A 169 -2.42 -10.33 0.46
C SER A 169 -1.12 -9.73 -0.10
N GLY A 170 0.01 -10.05 0.54
CA GLY A 170 1.31 -9.46 0.22
C GLY A 170 2.03 -8.91 1.45
N SER A 171 2.60 -7.71 1.32
CA SER A 171 3.40 -7.04 2.34
C SER A 171 2.90 -5.63 2.66
N GLY A 172 1.62 -5.35 2.34
CA GLY A 172 1.01 -4.04 2.58
C GLY A 172 0.80 -3.75 4.07
N ALA A 173 0.53 -2.48 4.37
CA ALA A 173 0.34 -1.99 5.74
C ALA A 173 -1.01 -1.33 5.94
N ALA A 174 -1.65 -1.53 7.09
CA ALA A 174 -2.91 -0.88 7.45
C ALA A 174 -2.76 -0.10 8.77
N ARG A 175 -3.03 1.21 8.75
CA ARG A 175 -3.01 2.13 9.90
C ARG A 175 -4.43 2.61 10.20
N LEU A 176 -5.16 1.82 10.98
CA LEU A 176 -6.57 2.01 11.31
C LEU A 176 -6.79 2.25 12.81
N LYS A 177 -5.73 2.54 13.59
CA LYS A 177 -5.83 2.80 15.04
C LYS A 177 -6.78 3.96 15.36
N ASP A 178 -6.84 4.95 14.46
CA ASP A 178 -7.65 6.16 14.60
C ASP A 178 -9.07 6.00 14.00
N LEU A 179 -9.42 4.77 13.60
CA LEU A 179 -10.77 4.37 13.17
C LEU A 179 -11.44 3.59 14.30
N ALA A 180 -12.48 4.16 14.90
CA ALA A 180 -13.25 3.49 15.94
C ALA A 180 -14.14 2.39 15.33
N ALA A 181 -13.75 1.12 15.51
CA ALA A 181 -14.53 -0.03 15.06
C ALA A 181 -15.23 -0.74 16.24
N LYS A 182 -16.50 -1.15 16.08
CA LYS A 182 -17.13 -2.03 17.07
C LYS A 182 -16.59 -3.45 16.95
N SER A 183 -16.64 -3.99 15.72
CA SER A 183 -16.15 -5.33 15.39
C SER A 183 -15.11 -5.27 14.28
N VAL A 184 -14.08 -6.09 14.37
CA VAL A 184 -13.03 -6.19 13.35
C VAL A 184 -12.84 -7.63 12.89
N GLN A 185 -12.64 -7.80 11.59
CA GLN A 185 -12.26 -9.06 10.98
C GLN A 185 -11.01 -8.85 10.12
N ILE A 186 -9.96 -9.62 10.36
CA ILE A 186 -8.66 -9.46 9.73
C ILE A 186 -8.19 -10.80 9.17
N ASP A 187 -7.78 -10.78 7.91
CA ASP A 187 -7.13 -11.90 7.24
C ASP A 187 -5.85 -11.38 6.56
N ILE A 188 -4.68 -11.82 7.04
CA ILE A 188 -3.39 -11.49 6.46
C ILE A 188 -2.78 -12.75 5.84
N ARG A 189 -2.43 -12.68 4.56
CA ARG A 189 -1.66 -13.69 3.82
C ARG A 189 -0.37 -13.07 3.31
N GLY A 190 0.75 -13.47 3.89
CA GLY A 190 2.07 -12.90 3.61
C GLY A 190 2.70 -12.25 4.84
N SER A 191 3.25 -11.04 4.66
CA SER A 191 4.07 -10.34 5.66
C SER A 191 3.55 -8.93 5.96
N GLY A 192 2.27 -8.68 5.74
CA GLY A 192 1.67 -7.38 5.99
C GLY A 192 1.50 -7.05 7.48
N ASP A 193 1.45 -5.75 7.78
CA ASP A 193 1.29 -5.23 9.14
C ASP A 193 -0.05 -4.48 9.28
N ALA A 194 -0.73 -4.62 10.42
CA ALA A 194 -1.98 -3.93 10.67
C ALA A 194 -2.07 -3.37 12.09
N GLN A 195 -2.45 -2.10 12.22
CA GLN A 195 -2.80 -1.43 13.47
C GLN A 195 -4.28 -1.07 13.41
N LEU A 196 -5.07 -1.43 14.42
CA LEU A 196 -6.52 -1.18 14.42
C LEU A 196 -7.11 -1.20 15.81
N SER A 197 -8.21 -0.46 15.98
CA SER A 197 -8.95 -0.37 17.24
C SER A 197 -10.25 -1.16 17.16
N ALA A 198 -10.58 -1.95 18.18
CA ALA A 198 -11.85 -2.67 18.27
C ALA A 198 -12.47 -2.58 19.67
N GLN A 199 -13.79 -2.35 19.73
CA GLN A 199 -14.49 -2.12 21.00
C GLN A 199 -15.16 -3.39 21.57
N ALA A 200 -15.68 -4.27 20.71
CA ALA A 200 -16.51 -5.40 21.13
C ALA A 200 -15.92 -6.75 20.71
N ASP A 201 -15.68 -6.97 19.42
CA ASP A 201 -15.28 -8.27 18.88
C ASP A 201 -14.11 -8.14 17.92
N ALA A 202 -13.20 -9.12 17.95
CA ALA A 202 -12.12 -9.23 16.98
C ALA A 202 -11.95 -10.67 16.51
N ASP A 203 -11.85 -10.84 15.21
CA ASP A 203 -11.52 -12.08 14.52
C ASP A 203 -10.26 -11.85 13.67
N ILE A 204 -9.17 -12.53 14.01
CA ILE A 204 -7.86 -12.33 13.39
C ILE A 204 -7.30 -13.68 12.93
N SER A 205 -6.92 -13.73 11.65
CA SER A 205 -6.23 -14.86 11.05
C SER A 205 -5.01 -14.37 10.26
N ILE A 206 -3.84 -14.94 10.57
CA ILE A 206 -2.57 -14.64 9.90
C ILE A 206 -2.03 -15.94 9.29
N SER A 207 -1.69 -15.92 8.00
CA SER A 207 -0.97 -16.98 7.30
C SER A 207 0.31 -16.39 6.70
N GLY A 208 1.43 -16.59 7.38
CA GLY A 208 2.73 -16.02 7.04
C GLY A 208 3.42 -15.38 8.25
N SER A 209 3.99 -14.18 8.05
CA SER A 209 4.85 -13.48 9.02
C SER A 209 4.34 -12.08 9.39
N GLY A 210 3.08 -11.77 9.07
CA GLY A 210 2.49 -10.46 9.36
C GLY A 210 2.29 -10.18 10.86
N ASN A 211 2.22 -8.90 11.22
CA ASN A 211 1.98 -8.46 12.59
C ASN A 211 0.67 -7.68 12.71
N VAL A 212 -0.05 -7.87 13.82
CA VAL A 212 -1.26 -7.14 14.15
C VAL A 212 -1.13 -6.51 15.52
N GLU A 213 -1.30 -5.19 15.59
CA GLU A 213 -1.48 -4.44 16.83
C GLU A 213 -2.96 -4.09 16.97
N LEU A 214 -3.61 -4.71 17.96
CA LEU A 214 -5.03 -4.53 18.25
C LEU A 214 -5.18 -3.66 19.49
N PHE A 215 -5.74 -2.48 19.31
CA PHE A 215 -6.00 -1.52 20.38
C PHE A 215 -7.38 -1.73 20.98
N GLY A 216 -7.47 -1.56 22.31
CA GLY A 216 -8.70 -1.68 23.08
C GLY A 216 -8.88 -3.04 23.75
N ARG A 217 -10.12 -3.32 24.19
CA ARG A 217 -10.47 -4.53 24.96
C ARG A 217 -11.58 -5.36 24.31
N PRO A 218 -11.44 -5.78 23.03
CA PRO A 218 -12.42 -6.62 22.38
C PRO A 218 -12.35 -8.06 22.91
N ILE A 219 -13.46 -8.79 22.75
CA ILE A 219 -13.51 -10.24 22.87
C ILE A 219 -12.86 -10.83 21.61
N LEU A 220 -11.72 -11.51 21.78
CA LEU A 220 -11.08 -12.25 20.70
C LEU A 220 -11.89 -13.51 20.38
N ARG A 221 -12.65 -13.48 19.29
CA ARG A 221 -13.45 -14.63 18.81
C ARG A 221 -12.58 -15.67 18.12
N ARG A 222 -11.57 -15.20 17.38
CA ARG A 222 -10.57 -16.03 16.70
C ARG A 222 -9.23 -15.31 16.70
N SER A 223 -8.16 -16.04 16.98
CA SER A 223 -6.78 -15.57 16.86
C SER A 223 -5.90 -16.71 16.35
N GLU A 224 -5.85 -16.89 15.04
CA GLU A 224 -5.06 -17.93 14.40
C GLU A 224 -3.81 -17.34 13.75
N ILE A 225 -2.67 -17.99 13.98
CA ILE A 225 -1.41 -17.66 13.30
C ILE A 225 -0.84 -18.96 12.73
N ARG A 226 -0.69 -19.01 11.40
CA ARG A 226 0.00 -20.06 10.66
C ARG A 226 1.27 -19.49 10.07
N GLY A 227 2.38 -19.67 10.76
CA GLY A 227 3.68 -19.11 10.38
C GLY A 227 4.37 -18.46 11.58
N SER A 228 5.03 -17.33 11.33
CA SER A 228 5.89 -16.63 12.31
C SER A 228 5.37 -15.24 12.70
N GLY A 229 4.14 -14.91 12.32
CA GLY A 229 3.51 -13.63 12.64
C GLY A 229 3.21 -13.45 14.12
N ARG A 230 2.67 -12.27 14.47
CA ARG A 230 2.34 -11.91 15.86
C ARG A 230 1.06 -11.10 15.95
N ILE A 231 0.29 -11.33 17.01
CA ILE A 231 -0.82 -10.47 17.42
C ILE A 231 -0.46 -9.89 18.79
N VAL A 232 -0.47 -8.56 18.91
CA VAL A 232 -0.23 -7.83 20.16
C VAL A 232 -1.49 -7.04 20.50
N GLN A 233 -2.01 -7.23 21.71
CA GLN A 233 -3.09 -6.40 22.21
C GLN A 233 -2.51 -5.23 23.00
N VAL A 234 -2.88 -4.01 22.62
CA VAL A 234 -2.49 -2.77 23.28
C VAL A 234 -3.70 -2.23 24.07
N PRO A 235 -3.56 -2.01 25.39
CA PRO A 235 -4.67 -1.60 26.26
C PRO A 235 -5.31 -0.26 25.88
#